data_AF-A0A067MN25-F1
#
_entry.id   AF-A0A067MN25-F1
#
_cell.length_a   1.000
_cell.length_b   1.000
_cell.length_c   1.000
_cell.angle_alpha   90.00
_cell.angle_beta   90.00
_cell.angle_gamma   90.00
#
_symmetry.space_group_name_H-M   'P 1'
#
loop_
_entity.id
_entity.type
_entity.pdbx_description
1 polymer ?
#
loop_
_entity_poly.entity_id
_entity_poly.type
_entity_poly.pdbx_seq_one_letter_code
_entity_poly.pdbx_strand_id
1 'polypeptide(L)'
;MSASYDNAAWTEERSLNIAPLKEARLSGARDWTTKEREAFANDLVRPQLVAGTTKVNRSKGDKDPLPPLTSFQCTYRKAWIEVKHDYAPSVDPKEKDTLMSILTKC
;
A
#
# COMPACT_ATOMS: atom_id res chain seq x y z
N MET A 1 -8.36 20.29 -6.25
CA MET A 1 -7.74 19.23 -5.41
C MET A 1 -6.73 18.47 -6.26
N SER A 2 -5.70 17.83 -5.68
CA SER A 2 -4.70 17.02 -6.40
C SER A 2 -4.58 15.63 -5.75
N ALA A 3 -4.14 14.63 -6.52
CA ALA A 3 -3.96 13.27 -6.03
C ALA A 3 -2.74 13.18 -5.09
N SER A 4 -2.91 12.60 -3.90
CA SER A 4 -1.84 12.58 -2.89
C SER A 4 -0.65 11.69 -3.28
N TYR A 5 -0.85 10.69 -4.16
CA TYR A 5 0.20 9.77 -4.58
C TYR A 5 1.16 10.35 -5.64
N ASP A 6 0.65 11.16 -6.57
CA ASP A 6 1.41 11.66 -7.73
C ASP A 6 1.29 13.19 -7.96
N ASN A 7 0.57 13.90 -7.09
CA ASN A 7 0.27 15.33 -7.16
C ASN A 7 -0.36 15.79 -8.49
N ALA A 8 -0.97 14.89 -9.25
CA ALA A 8 -1.60 15.24 -10.51
C ALA A 8 -2.96 15.93 -10.30
N ALA A 9 -3.27 16.92 -11.14
CA ALA A 9 -4.60 17.52 -11.23
C ALA A 9 -5.57 16.52 -11.90
N TRP A 10 -6.76 16.35 -11.32
CA TRP A 10 -7.66 15.24 -11.64
C TRP A 10 -8.34 15.34 -13.01
N THR A 11 -8.45 14.20 -13.70
CA THR A 11 -9.52 13.91 -14.67
C THR A 11 -10.29 12.63 -14.34
N GLU A 12 -9.68 11.66 -13.62
CA GLU A 12 -10.36 10.51 -13.01
C GLU A 12 -9.63 10.06 -11.73
N GLU A 13 -10.34 10.02 -10.59
CA GLU A 13 -9.84 9.53 -9.30
C GLU A 13 -10.03 8.02 -9.17
N ARG A 14 -8.97 7.30 -8.78
CA ARG A 14 -9.09 5.90 -8.33
C ARG A 14 -8.31 5.70 -7.04
N SER A 15 -8.85 4.87 -6.17
CA SER A 15 -8.14 4.41 -4.98
C SER A 15 -7.05 3.42 -5.37
N LEU A 16 -5.84 3.66 -4.87
CA LEU A 16 -4.66 2.82 -5.01
C LEU A 16 -4.44 2.06 -3.70
N ASN A 17 -4.25 0.74 -3.81
CA ASN A 17 -3.86 -0.07 -2.67
C ASN A 17 -2.38 0.17 -2.32
N ILE A 18 -2.11 0.57 -1.07
CA ILE A 18 -0.75 0.75 -0.56
C ILE A 18 0.01 -0.58 -0.66
N ALA A 19 -0.47 -1.63 0.01
CA ALA A 19 0.10 -2.97 -0.11
C ALA A 19 -0.60 -3.75 -1.25
N PRO A 20 0.15 -4.36 -2.19
CA PRO A 20 -0.40 -5.26 -3.19
C PRO A 20 -1.02 -6.48 -2.51
N LEU A 21 -2.16 -6.89 -3.07
CA LEU A 21 -2.81 -8.15 -2.72
C LEU A 21 -1.88 -9.37 -2.88
N LYS A 22 -0.93 -9.31 -3.82
CA LYS A 22 0.07 -10.37 -4.03
C LYS A 22 1.03 -10.51 -2.85
N GLU A 23 1.52 -9.41 -2.30
CA GLU A 23 2.39 -9.41 -1.12
C GLU A 23 1.61 -9.84 0.12
N ALA A 24 0.38 -9.35 0.30
CA ALA A 24 -0.50 -9.84 1.37
C ALA A 24 -0.65 -11.37 1.31
N ARG A 25 -0.85 -11.93 0.10
CA ARG A 25 -0.96 -13.39 -0.13
C ARG A 25 0.30 -14.15 0.28
N LEU A 26 1.48 -13.56 0.12
CA LEU A 26 2.76 -14.17 0.50
C LEU A 26 3.03 -14.07 2.01
N SER A 27 2.58 -12.99 2.67
CA SER A 27 2.77 -12.74 4.11
C SER A 27 1.63 -13.27 5.01
N GLY A 28 0.90 -14.30 4.56
CA GLY A 28 -0.10 -15.00 5.39
C GLY A 28 -1.56 -14.87 4.93
N ALA A 29 -1.87 -14.02 3.94
CA ALA A 29 -3.22 -13.95 3.35
C ALA A 29 -3.50 -15.07 2.32
N ARG A 30 -2.65 -16.09 2.23
CA ARG A 30 -2.83 -17.20 1.28
C ARG A 30 -4.14 -17.95 1.51
N ASP A 31 -4.55 -18.04 2.76
CA ASP A 31 -5.73 -18.79 3.20
C ASP A 31 -6.98 -17.90 3.37
N TRP A 32 -6.87 -16.61 3.03
CA TRP A 32 -8.01 -15.70 3.09
C TRP A 32 -9.12 -16.11 2.10
N THR A 33 -10.33 -16.10 2.62
CA THR A 33 -11.57 -16.13 1.85
C THR A 33 -11.65 -14.93 0.90
N THR A 34 -12.52 -15.02 -0.11
CA THR A 34 -12.80 -13.89 -1.00
C THR A 34 -13.27 -12.67 -0.22
N LYS A 35 -14.07 -12.87 0.83
CA LYS A 35 -14.61 -11.80 1.68
C LYS A 35 -13.52 -11.06 2.47
N GLU A 36 -12.52 -11.78 2.99
CA GLU A 36 -11.39 -11.15 3.68
C GLU A 36 -10.51 -10.34 2.72
N ARG A 37 -10.30 -10.84 1.49
CA ARG A 37 -9.60 -10.10 0.44
C ARG A 37 -10.35 -8.84 0.00
N GLU A 38 -11.68 -8.91 -0.11
CA GLU A 38 -12.52 -7.75 -0.39
C GLU A 38 -12.50 -6.74 0.76
N ALA A 39 -12.57 -7.20 2.01
CA ALA A 39 -12.50 -6.32 3.18
C ALA A 39 -11.15 -5.59 3.25
N PHE A 40 -10.04 -6.29 2.96
CA PHE A 40 -8.72 -5.68 2.86
C PHE A 40 -8.62 -4.65 1.74
N ALA A 41 -9.07 -5.00 0.53
CA ALA A 41 -9.01 -4.11 -0.64
C ALA A 41 -9.90 -2.85 -0.50
N ASN A 42 -10.85 -2.87 0.44
CA ASN A 42 -11.79 -1.78 0.69
C ASN A 42 -11.68 -1.23 2.12
N ASP A 43 -10.56 -1.44 2.82
CA ASP A 43 -10.38 -0.89 4.16
C ASP A 43 -10.21 0.63 4.08
N LEU A 44 -11.16 1.34 4.67
CA LEU A 44 -11.18 2.80 4.82
C LEU A 44 -10.77 3.26 6.23
N VAL A 45 -10.61 2.32 7.17
CA VAL A 45 -10.18 2.58 8.55
C VAL A 45 -8.66 2.72 8.62
N ARG A 46 -7.95 1.84 7.92
CA ARG A 46 -6.48 1.84 7.83
C ARG A 46 -6.02 2.54 6.57
N PRO A 47 -4.75 2.98 6.48
CA PRO A 47 -4.25 3.68 5.32
C PRO A 47 -3.95 2.73 4.14
N GLN A 48 -4.82 1.76 3.86
CA GLN A 48 -4.66 0.82 2.76
C GLN A 48 -5.03 1.44 1.41
N LEU A 49 -5.90 2.45 1.40
CA LEU A 49 -6.33 3.15 0.20
C LEU A 49 -5.81 4.59 0.16
N VAL A 50 -5.13 4.95 -0.93
CA VAL A 50 -4.70 6.32 -1.19
C VAL A 50 -5.12 6.80 -2.56
N ALA A 51 -5.33 8.10 -2.68
CA ALA A 51 -5.84 8.71 -3.88
C ALA A 51 -4.73 8.85 -4.95
N GLY A 52 -4.95 8.29 -6.14
CA GLY A 52 -3.98 8.31 -7.24
C GLY A 52 -4.65 8.33 -8.61
N THR A 53 -3.87 8.61 -9.67
CA THR A 53 -4.39 8.57 -11.04
C THR A 53 -4.49 7.14 -11.58
N THR A 54 -5.42 6.92 -12.52
CA THR A 54 -5.58 5.63 -13.24
C THR A 54 -4.28 5.15 -13.89
N LYS A 55 -3.46 6.06 -14.43
CA LYS A 55 -2.17 5.75 -15.05
C LYS A 55 -1.20 5.14 -14.04
N VAL A 56 -1.11 5.74 -12.86
CA VAL A 56 -0.20 5.29 -11.82
C VAL A 56 -0.69 3.98 -11.18
N ASN A 57 -1.99 3.83 -10.97
CA ASN A 57 -2.56 2.56 -10.49
C ASN A 57 -2.27 1.39 -11.45
N ARG A 58 -2.47 1.60 -12.76
CA ARG A 58 -2.13 0.59 -13.79
C ARG A 58 -0.63 0.30 -13.84
N SER A 59 0.21 1.32 -13.68
CA SER A 59 1.68 1.16 -13.71
C SER A 59 2.22 0.45 -12.45
N LYS A 60 1.56 0.63 -11.30
CA LYS A 60 1.91 -0.05 -10.04
C LYS A 60 1.65 -1.55 -10.17
N GLY A 61 0.45 -1.95 -10.60
CA GLY A 61 0.06 -3.37 -10.63
C GLY A 61 0.34 -4.06 -9.29
N ASP A 62 0.95 -5.24 -9.35
CA ASP A 62 1.37 -6.01 -8.16
C ASP A 62 2.76 -5.61 -7.63
N LYS A 63 3.35 -4.52 -8.13
CA LYS A 63 4.68 -4.07 -7.73
C LYS A 63 4.59 -3.08 -6.57
N ASP A 64 5.73 -2.92 -5.91
CA ASP A 64 5.96 -1.94 -4.84
C ASP A 64 6.91 -0.81 -5.23
N PRO A 65 6.58 -0.02 -6.27
CA PRO A 65 7.30 1.21 -6.53
C PRO A 65 6.97 2.22 -5.44
N LEU A 66 7.97 2.97 -4.99
CA LEU A 66 7.74 4.17 -4.18
C LEU A 66 6.87 5.18 -4.96
N PRO A 67 6.04 5.97 -4.27
CA PRO A 67 5.31 7.06 -4.91
C PRO A 67 6.27 8.01 -5.64
N PRO A 68 5.89 8.50 -6.84
CA PRO A 68 6.68 9.48 -7.56
C PRO A 68 6.76 10.81 -6.80
N LEU A 69 5.73 11.13 -6.00
CA LEU A 69 5.76 12.30 -5.13
C LEU A 69 6.64 12.04 -3.89
N THR A 70 7.82 12.65 -3.87
CA THR A 70 8.83 12.44 -2.82
C THR A 70 8.31 12.83 -1.44
N SER A 71 7.52 13.90 -1.33
CA SER A 71 6.90 14.33 -0.07
C SER A 71 5.90 13.33 0.48
N PHE A 72 5.34 12.45 -0.36
CA PHE A 72 4.41 11.40 0.05
C PHE A 72 5.08 10.06 0.35
N GLN A 73 6.35 9.89 -0.02
CA GLN A 73 7.05 8.60 0.17
C GLN A 73 7.10 8.19 1.64
N CYS A 74 7.27 9.13 2.57
CA CYS A 74 7.29 8.80 3.99
C CYS A 74 5.93 8.42 4.56
N THR A 75 4.87 9.10 4.12
CA THR A 75 3.49 8.72 4.45
C THR A 75 3.18 7.33 3.89
N TYR A 76 3.54 7.07 2.63
CA TYR A 76 3.37 5.77 1.98
C TYR A 76 4.08 4.64 2.72
N ARG A 77 5.34 4.85 3.13
CA ARG A 77 6.13 3.86 3.89
C ARG A 77 5.54 3.56 5.27
N LYS A 78 5.05 4.58 5.98
CA LYS A 78 4.38 4.38 7.28
C LYS A 78 3.06 3.64 7.11
N ALA A 79 2.24 4.06 6.15
CA ALA A 79 0.99 3.39 5.80
C ALA A 79 1.20 1.92 5.44
N TRP A 80 2.25 1.63 4.68
CA TRP A 80 2.64 0.29 4.31
C TRP A 80 2.92 -0.60 5.53
N ILE A 81 3.64 -0.06 6.51
CA ILE A 81 3.99 -0.80 7.74
C ILE A 81 2.75 -1.04 8.59
N GLU A 82 1.88 -0.04 8.71
CA GLU A 82 0.61 -0.15 9.45
C GLU A 82 -0.29 -1.23 8.83
N VAL A 83 -0.43 -1.23 7.50
CA VAL A 83 -1.17 -2.28 6.80
C VAL A 83 -0.56 -3.65 7.06
N LYS A 84 0.77 -3.81 7.00
CA LYS A 84 1.42 -5.09 7.30
C LYS A 84 1.23 -5.49 8.77
N HIS A 85 1.30 -4.56 9.71
CA HIS A 85 1.06 -4.82 11.12
C HIS A 85 -0.36 -5.36 11.36
N ASP A 86 -1.35 -4.79 10.68
CA ASP A 86 -2.74 -5.10 10.95
C ASP A 86 -3.28 -6.30 10.17
N TYR A 87 -2.67 -6.63 9.03
CA TYR A 87 -3.15 -7.65 8.10
C TYR A 87 -2.20 -8.82 7.87
N ALA A 88 -0.91 -8.70 8.17
CA ALA A 88 0.04 -9.80 8.02
C ALA A 88 0.28 -10.47 9.38
N PRO A 89 -0.34 -11.63 9.67
CA PRO A 89 -0.11 -12.34 10.94
C PRO A 89 1.32 -12.87 11.08
N SER A 90 2.12 -12.88 10.01
CA SER A 90 3.51 -13.34 10.03
C SER A 90 4.44 -12.37 9.30
N VAL A 91 4.69 -11.19 9.88
CA VAL A 91 5.88 -10.40 9.50
C VAL A 91 7.10 -11.17 10.01
N ASP A 92 7.87 -11.76 9.10
CA ASP A 92 9.09 -12.46 9.49
C ASP A 92 10.19 -11.46 9.94
N PRO A 93 11.21 -11.90 10.70
CA PRO A 93 12.25 -11.00 11.19
C PRO A 93 12.99 -10.22 10.08
N LYS A 94 13.19 -10.83 8.91
CA LYS A 94 13.88 -10.21 7.77
C LYS A 94 12.99 -9.15 7.11
N GLU A 95 11.69 -9.41 7.05
CA GLU A 95 10.69 -8.44 6.62
C GLU A 95 10.61 -7.27 7.60
N LYS A 96 10.62 -7.53 8.91
CA LYS A 96 10.69 -6.49 9.95
C LYS A 96 11.94 -5.61 9.81
N ASP A 97 13.13 -6.20 9.62
CA ASP A 97 14.37 -5.44 9.42
C ASP A 97 14.31 -4.58 8.16
N THR A 98 13.71 -5.11 7.09
CA THR A 98 13.47 -4.38 5.85
C THR A 98 12.53 -3.20 6.07
N LEU A 99 11.44 -3.39 6.81
CA LEU A 99 10.47 -2.34 7.15
C LEU A 99 11.10 -1.27 8.05
N MET A 100 11.95 -1.66 9.01
CA MET A 100 12.69 -0.71 9.85
C MET A 100 13.70 0.10 9.04
N SER A 101 14.45 -0.53 8.11
CA SER A 101 15.34 0.17 7.17
C SER A 101 14.60 1.11 6.22
N ILE A 102 13.34 0.78 5.90
CA ILE A 102 12.46 1.63 5.11
C ILE A 102 12.07 2.88 5.91
N LEU A 103 11.82 2.77 7.21
CA LEU A 103 11.51 3.91 8.10
C LEU A 103 12.69 4.85 8.29
N THR A 104 13.93 4.36 8.30
CA THR A 104 15.12 5.22 8.43
C THR A 104 15.44 6.03 7.16
N LYS A 105 14.69 5.80 6.07
CA LYS A 105 14.77 6.59 4.83
C LYS A 105 13.70 7.69 4.78
N CYS A 106 13.05 7.90 5.92
CA CYS A 106 12.39 9.12 6.35
C CYS A 106 13.28 9.79 7.40
#